data_AF-X0V5B8-F1
#
_entry.id   AF-X0V5B8-F1
#
_cell.length_a   1.000
_cell.length_b   1.000
_cell.length_c   1.000
_cell.angle_alpha   90.00
_cell.angle_beta   90.00
_cell.angle_gamma   90.00
#
_symmetry.space_group_name_H-M   'P 1'
#
loop_
_entity.id
_entity.type
_entity.pdbx_description
1 polymer ?
#
loop_
_entity_poly.entity_id
_entity_poly.type
_entity_poly.pdbx_seq_one_letter_code
_entity_poly.pdbx_strand_id
1 'polypeptide(L)'
;MSEKELGVVLTPPKTADYIVSKLGKISVNQKILDPCVGPGIFVKALLKAGVDKSQIYCHDINSDYKASIKDLGVKFKAIDNLLSITSEC
;
A
#
# COMPACT_ATOMS: atom_id res chain seq x y z
N MET A 1 20.11 1.89 16.85
CA MET A 1 18.91 2.74 16.76
C MET A 1 17.76 1.91 17.29
N SER A 2 16.99 2.39 18.26
CA SER A 2 15.79 1.67 18.71
C SER A 2 14.82 1.59 17.54
N GLU A 3 14.34 0.39 17.19
CA GLU A 3 13.23 0.23 16.25
C GLU A 3 12.06 1.07 16.76
N LYS A 4 11.67 2.08 15.97
CA LYS A 4 10.51 2.89 16.28
C LYS A 4 9.30 1.97 16.08
N GLU A 5 8.64 1.54 17.15
CA GLU A 5 7.37 0.82 17.01
C GLU A 5 6.35 1.76 16.36
N LEU A 6 6.09 1.55 15.07
CA LEU A 6 5.15 2.36 14.30
C LEU A 6 3.67 1.98 14.56
N GLY A 7 3.38 1.21 15.61
CA GLY A 7 2.02 0.77 15.93
C GLY A 7 1.36 -0.07 14.83
N VAL A 8 2.13 -0.96 14.19
CA VAL A 8 1.69 -1.72 13.01
C VAL A 8 0.49 -2.62 13.34
N VAL A 9 -0.61 -2.45 12.59
CA VAL A 9 -1.77 -3.34 12.61
C VAL A 9 -1.91 -4.00 11.24
N LEU A 10 -1.89 -5.33 11.20
CA LEU A 10 -1.94 -6.08 9.96
C LEU A 10 -3.38 -6.45 9.58
N THR A 11 -3.75 -6.11 8.34
CA THR A 11 -5.04 -6.51 7.75
C THR A 11 -5.06 -8.01 7.46
N PRO A 12 -6.03 -8.79 7.96
CA PRO A 12 -6.17 -10.19 7.57
C PRO A 12 -6.39 -10.34 6.06
N PRO A 13 -5.80 -11.33 5.37
CA PRO A 13 -5.92 -11.47 3.92
C PRO A 13 -7.37 -11.53 3.40
N LYS A 14 -8.26 -12.22 4.14
CA LYS A 14 -9.70 -12.29 3.78
C LYS A 14 -10.39 -10.91 3.84
N THR A 15 -9.95 -10.03 4.72
CA THR A 15 -10.46 -8.66 4.81
C THR A 15 -10.04 -7.86 3.59
N ALA A 16 -8.79 -8.01 3.14
CA ALA A 16 -8.32 -7.35 1.92
C ALA A 16 -9.07 -7.86 0.67
N ASP A 17 -9.23 -9.18 0.54
CA ASP A 17 -10.05 -9.79 -0.53
C ASP A 17 -11.48 -9.23 -0.52
N TYR A 18 -12.10 -9.12 0.66
CA TYR A 18 -13.43 -8.55 0.82
C TYR A 18 -13.48 -7.08 0.39
N ILE A 19 -12.53 -6.23 0.83
CA ILE A 19 -12.49 -4.82 0.43
C ILE A 19 -12.36 -4.70 -1.08
N VAL A 20 -11.44 -5.44 -1.72
CA VAL A 20 -11.27 -5.42 -3.18
C VAL A 20 -12.55 -5.83 -3.90
N SER A 21 -13.29 -6.82 -3.37
CA SER A 21 -14.60 -7.22 -3.94
C SER A 21 -15.66 -6.11 -3.91
N LYS A 22 -15.49 -5.10 -3.05
CA LYS A 22 -16.42 -3.96 -2.89
C LYS A 22 -16.01 -2.71 -3.67
N LEU A 23 -14.79 -2.63 -4.21
CA LEU A 23 -14.32 -1.46 -4.97
C LEU A 23 -15.00 -1.30 -6.34
N GLY A 24 -15.72 -2.33 -6.81
CA GLY A 24 -16.29 -2.34 -8.15
C GLY A 24 -15.23 -2.53 -9.24
N LYS A 25 -15.59 -2.23 -10.49
CA LYS A 25 -14.69 -2.38 -11.64
C LYS A 25 -13.62 -1.29 -11.64
N ILE A 26 -12.36 -1.67 -11.49
CA ILE A 26 -11.21 -0.78 -11.67
C ILE A 26 -10.94 -0.63 -13.17
N SER A 27 -10.93 0.60 -13.68
CA SER A 27 -10.66 0.85 -15.10
C SER A 27 -9.17 0.74 -15.42
N VAL A 28 -8.82 0.40 -16.67
CA VAL A 28 -7.43 0.12 -17.12
C VAL A 28 -6.45 1.27 -16.88
N ASN A 29 -6.94 2.52 -16.80
CA ASN A 29 -6.10 3.71 -16.64
C ASN A 29 -6.21 4.34 -15.24
N GLN A 30 -6.98 3.74 -14.34
CA GLN A 30 -7.13 4.24 -12.98
C GLN A 30 -5.88 3.93 -12.17
N LYS A 31 -5.33 4.93 -11.49
CA LYS A 31 -4.19 4.75 -10.60
C LYS A 31 -4.68 4.41 -9.19
N ILE A 32 -3.97 3.51 -8.53
CA ILE A 32 -4.25 3.09 -7.15
C ILE A 32 -3.04 3.41 -6.30
N LEU A 33 -3.28 4.07 -5.17
CA LEU A 33 -2.28 4.35 -4.15
C LEU A 33 -2.64 3.56 -2.89
N ASP A 34 -1.69 2.77 -2.39
CA ASP A 34 -1.70 2.23 -1.02
C ASP A 34 -0.70 3.05 -0.18
N PRO A 35 -1.17 4.01 0.64
CA PRO A 35 -0.30 4.94 1.33
C PRO A 35 0.36 4.38 2.61
N CYS A 36 0.07 3.13 2.99
CA CYS A 36 0.67 2.43 4.15
C CYS A 36 0.76 0.94 3.82
N VAL A 37 1.52 0.58 2.79
CA VAL A 37 1.42 -0.74 2.15
C VAL A 37 1.77 -1.92 3.07
N GLY A 38 2.63 -1.69 4.07
CA GLY A 38 3.12 -2.74 4.97
C GLY A 38 3.61 -3.97 4.20
N PRO A 39 3.22 -5.21 4.61
CA PRO A 39 3.60 -6.44 3.92
C PRO A 39 2.88 -6.69 2.57
N GLY A 40 2.14 -5.70 2.04
CA GLY A 40 1.53 -5.73 0.72
C GLY A 40 0.28 -6.62 0.62
N ILE A 41 -0.45 -6.82 1.71
CA ILE A 41 -1.64 -7.69 1.74
C ILE A 41 -2.70 -7.17 0.76
N PHE A 42 -2.92 -5.86 0.71
CA PHE A 42 -3.87 -5.25 -0.21
C PHE A 42 -3.39 -5.30 -1.67
N VAL A 43 -2.10 -5.07 -1.92
CA VAL A 43 -1.48 -5.21 -3.24
C VAL A 43 -1.67 -6.62 -3.81
N LYS A 44 -1.44 -7.65 -3.00
CA LYS A 44 -1.64 -9.05 -3.40
C LYS A 44 -3.09 -9.32 -3.77
N ALA A 45 -4.06 -8.78 -3.02
CA ALA A 45 -5.48 -8.90 -3.33
C ALA A 45 -5.87 -8.19 -4.65
N LEU A 46 -5.32 -7.00 -4.92
CA LEU A 46 -5.53 -6.27 -6.17
C LEU A 46 -4.97 -7.04 -7.38
N LEU A 47 -3.74 -7.56 -7.27
CA LEU A 47 -3.12 -8.36 -8.33
C LEU A 47 -3.92 -9.65 -8.60
N LYS A 48 -4.38 -10.31 -7.54
CA LYS A 48 -5.27 -11.49 -7.64
C LYS A 48 -6.59 -11.16 -8.34
N ALA A 49 -7.11 -9.94 -8.17
CA ALA A 49 -8.31 -9.45 -8.85
C ALA A 49 -8.06 -8.97 -10.29
N GLY A 50 -6.83 -9.10 -10.81
CA GLY A 50 -6.50 -8.77 -12.20
C GLY A 50 -6.15 -7.30 -12.45
N VAL A 51 -5.89 -6.51 -11.40
CA VAL A 51 -5.38 -5.14 -11.56
C VAL A 51 -3.96 -5.18 -12.11
N ASP A 52 -3.67 -4.35 -13.12
CA ASP A 52 -2.34 -4.29 -13.70
C ASP A 52 -1.36 -3.64 -12.70
N LYS A 53 -0.21 -4.28 -12.49
CA LYS A 53 0.84 -3.83 -11.55
C LYS A 53 1.34 -2.41 -11.84
N SER A 54 1.28 -1.94 -13.09
CA SER A 54 1.66 -0.58 -13.48
C SER A 54 0.70 0.50 -12.94
N GLN A 55 -0.53 0.11 -12.58
CA GLN A 55 -1.54 0.96 -11.96
C GLN A 55 -1.33 1.15 -10.45
N ILE A 56 -0.53 0.29 -9.82
CA ILE A 56 -0.40 0.22 -8.36
C ILE A 56 0.86 0.96 -7.88
N TYR A 57 0.65 1.90 -6.96
CA TYR A 57 1.67 2.71 -6.32
C TYR A 57 1.59 2.47 -4.81
N CYS A 58 2.74 2.19 -4.20
CA CYS A 58 2.82 1.85 -2.78
C CYS A 58 3.72 2.85 -2.06
N HIS A 59 3.26 3.39 -0.95
CA HIS A 59 4.09 4.14 -0.03
C HIS A 59 4.14 3.44 1.32
N ASP A 60 5.28 3.55 2.00
CA ASP A 60 5.40 3.23 3.41
C ASP A 60 6.50 4.08 4.04
N ILE A 61 6.41 4.36 5.33
CA ILE A 61 7.52 5.00 6.07
C ILE A 61 8.61 3.97 6.39
N ASN A 62 8.24 2.69 6.55
CA ASN A 62 9.17 1.61 6.76
C ASN A 62 9.74 1.11 5.43
N SER A 63 11.03 1.40 5.21
CA SER A 63 11.75 0.99 4.01
C SER A 63 11.98 -0.52 3.88
N ASP A 64 11.83 -1.29 4.96
CA ASP A 64 12.10 -2.74 4.97
C ASP A 64 11.15 -3.50 4.03
N TYR A 65 9.94 -2.99 3.83
CA TYR A 65 8.99 -3.58 2.89
C TYR A 65 9.41 -3.39 1.42
N LYS A 66 10.31 -2.46 1.11
CA LYS A 66 10.67 -2.07 -0.27
C LYS A 66 11.06 -3.27 -1.15
N ALA A 67 11.89 -4.19 -0.65
CA ALA A 67 12.31 -5.35 -1.41
C ALA A 67 11.09 -6.24 -1.73
N SER A 68 10.37 -6.67 -0.70
CA SER A 68 9.21 -7.55 -0.84
C SER A 68 8.09 -6.97 -1.71
N ILE A 69 7.87 -5.65 -1.68
CA ILE A 69 6.87 -4.98 -2.52
C ILE A 69 7.34 -4.87 -3.97
N LYS A 70 8.63 -4.58 -4.20
CA LYS A 70 9.19 -4.55 -5.56
C LYS A 70 9.17 -5.93 -6.23
N ASP A 71 9.32 -7.01 -5.47
CA ASP A 71 9.21 -8.39 -5.99
C ASP A 71 7.82 -8.70 -6.55
N LEU A 72 6.78 -7.96 -6.13
CA LEU A 72 5.43 -8.02 -6.72
C LEU A 72 5.34 -7.27 -8.07
N GLY A 73 6.40 -6.57 -8.48
CA GLY A 73 6.47 -5.80 -9.72
C GLY A 73 5.75 -4.45 -9.69
N VAL A 74 5.41 -3.93 -8.50
CA VAL A 74 4.74 -2.64 -8.31
C VAL A 74 5.73 -1.55 -7.88
N LYS A 75 5.30 -0.28 -7.96
CA LYS A 75 6.13 0.86 -7.54
C LYS A 75 6.08 1.03 -6.03
N PHE A 76 7.24 1.29 -5.41
CA PHE A 76 7.36 1.60 -3.99
C PHE A 76 8.12 2.91 -3.76
N LYS A 77 7.65 3.76 -2.85
CA LYS A 77 8.38 4.93 -2.36
C LYS A 77 8.35 5.00 -0.84
N ALA A 78 9.51 5.17 -0.22
CA ALA A 78 9.59 5.39 1.23
C ALA A 78 9.20 6.84 1.53
N ILE A 79 8.03 7.08 2.13
CA ILE A 79 7.50 8.41 2.45
C ILE A 79 6.67 8.34 3.72
N ASP A 80 6.82 9.36 4.56
CA ASP A 80 5.85 9.67 5.59
C ASP A 80 4.66 10.43 4.99
N ASN A 81 3.49 9.77 4.89
CA ASN A 81 2.26 10.39 4.39
C ASN A 81 1.47 11.12 5.49
N LEU A 82 1.98 11.19 6.73
CA LEU A 82 1.33 11.97 7.78
C LEU A 82 1.31 13.45 7.39
N LEU A 83 0.16 14.11 7.58
CA LEU A 83 0.02 15.54 7.30
C LEU A 83 1.03 16.32 8.15
N SER A 84 1.95 17.05 7.51
CA SER A 84 2.68 18.11 8.18
C SER A 84 1.65 19.20 8.50
N ILE A 85 1.16 19.24 9.74
CA ILE A 85 0.43 20.41 10.22
C ILE A 85 1.50 21.49 10.39
N THR A 86 1.76 22.24 9.33
CA THR A 86 2.43 23.54 9.46
C THR A 86 1.41 24.45 10.12
N SER A 87 1.59 24.74 11.41
CA SER A 87 0.89 25.83 12.05
C SER A 87 1.32 27.13 11.39
N GLU A 88 0.64 27.51 10.32
CA GLU A 88 0.61 28.90 9.89
C GLU A 88 -0.19 29.67 10.95
N CYS A 89 0.53 30.36 11.83
CA CYS A 89 0.05 31.48 12.63
C CYS A 89 0.49 32.78 11.96
#